data_AF-A0A9W9ZDQ3-F1
#
_entry.id   AF-A0A9W9ZDQ3-F1
#
_cell.length_a   1.000
_cell.length_b   1.000
_cell.length_c   1.000
_cell.angle_alpha   90.00
_cell.angle_beta   90.00
_cell.angle_gamma   90.00
#
_symmetry.space_group_name_H-M   'P 1'
#
loop_
_entity.id
_entity.type
_entity.pdbx_description
1 polymer ?
#
loop_
_entity_poly.entity_id
_entity_poly.type
_entity_poly.pdbx_seq_one_letter_code
_entity_poly.pdbx_strand_id
1 'polypeptide(L)'
;MQNGESESVLKQAKDKTSIGEELYELVCTFDSDQADKITGMLLEMDLKDLEIIVKNQTALEEKVNEALTALNGQFSKAETTTSSVDEQEDKTLHGEQLYYLISEWFPDDTDKITGMLLELDVTTLNSLLKDPEALKEKATHAANALSETNINKEIPHSLASTSNSIQECRDNTLSDSEMKPVLAEQLYNIIEEWYPGKAEQLTGMLMDVDCATLETLVLNEQMLKEKLEGALDAVYKTAQTVPDRESTKHHSEEEFTKEELGGKLYEKIEESHPEDADKITGMLLEMTVEDIERLLKNPQELQDKIQLAEKALE
;
A
#
# COMPACT_ATOMS: atom_id res chain seq x y z
N MET A 1 36.40 31.42 -59.07
CA MET A 1 35.75 30.09 -58.89
C MET A 1 34.99 30.18 -57.58
N GLN A 2 33.70 30.47 -57.61
CA GLN A 2 32.74 30.46 -56.48
C GLN A 2 31.52 31.25 -56.98
N ASN A 3 30.54 30.56 -57.54
CA ASN A 3 29.20 31.10 -57.88
C ASN A 3 28.24 29.98 -58.31
N GLY A 4 28.74 28.77 -58.60
CA GLY A 4 27.92 27.61 -58.94
C GLY A 4 27.40 26.79 -57.74
N GLU A 5 28.02 26.90 -56.56
CA GLU A 5 27.64 26.12 -55.38
C GLU A 5 26.45 26.76 -54.61
N SER A 6 26.22 28.06 -54.75
CA SER A 6 25.15 28.76 -54.03
C SER A 6 23.77 28.54 -54.67
N GLU A 7 23.69 28.41 -56.00
CA GLU A 7 22.42 28.11 -56.68
C GLU A 7 21.95 26.68 -56.49
N SER A 8 22.86 25.70 -56.41
CA SER A 8 22.50 24.29 -56.20
C SER A 8 21.93 24.05 -54.81
N VAL A 9 22.49 24.69 -53.77
CA VAL A 9 22.02 24.55 -52.39
C VAL A 9 20.65 25.19 -52.18
N LEU A 10 20.39 26.35 -52.78
CA LEU A 10 19.08 27.02 -52.72
C LEU A 10 17.98 26.22 -53.42
N LYS A 11 18.32 25.54 -54.53
CA LYS A 11 17.38 24.69 -55.26
C LYS A 11 17.07 23.40 -54.48
N GLN A 12 18.10 22.76 -53.93
CA GLN A 12 17.98 21.55 -53.12
C GLN A 12 17.22 21.78 -51.80
N ALA A 13 17.38 22.95 -51.18
CA ALA A 13 16.61 23.34 -50.00
C ALA A 13 15.11 23.49 -50.32
N LYS A 14 14.78 24.10 -51.47
CA LYS A 14 13.40 24.28 -51.92
C LYS A 14 12.73 22.94 -52.27
N ASP A 15 13.50 22.03 -52.85
CA ASP A 15 13.05 20.68 -53.17
C ASP A 15 12.80 19.87 -51.87
N LYS A 16 13.69 19.97 -50.87
CA LYS A 16 13.49 19.35 -49.55
C LYS A 16 12.27 19.89 -48.80
N THR A 17 12.02 21.20 -48.84
CA THR A 17 10.83 21.77 -48.20
C THR A 17 9.54 21.24 -48.83
N SER A 18 9.49 21.18 -50.16
CA SER A 18 8.30 20.68 -50.88
C SER A 18 8.08 19.19 -50.61
N ILE A 19 9.15 18.39 -50.61
CA ILE A 19 9.09 16.95 -50.27
C ILE A 19 8.68 16.75 -48.80
N GLY A 20 9.08 17.66 -47.90
CA GLY A 20 8.74 17.58 -46.48
C GLY A 20 7.26 17.79 -46.20
N GLU A 21 6.61 18.72 -46.91
CA GLU A 21 5.16 18.93 -46.82
C GLU A 21 4.38 17.72 -47.31
N GLU A 22 4.79 17.13 -48.45
CA GLU A 22 4.18 15.90 -48.99
C GLU A 22 4.40 14.70 -48.06
N LEU A 23 5.61 14.56 -47.52
CA LEU A 23 5.95 13.52 -46.56
C LEU A 23 5.14 13.66 -45.27
N TYR A 24 4.97 14.88 -44.76
CA TYR A 24 4.16 15.15 -43.57
C TYR A 24 2.71 14.70 -43.75
N GLU A 25 2.11 15.04 -44.89
CA GLU A 25 0.73 14.65 -45.19
C GLU A 25 0.59 13.12 -45.26
N LEU A 26 1.57 12.43 -45.85
CA LEU A 26 1.60 10.97 -45.87
C LEU A 26 1.81 10.37 -44.47
N VAL A 27 2.74 10.89 -43.66
CA VAL A 27 3.00 10.39 -42.30
C VAL A 27 1.79 10.65 -41.39
N CYS A 28 1.11 11.78 -41.53
CA CYS A 28 -0.14 12.08 -40.81
C CYS A 28 -1.24 11.05 -41.05
N THR A 29 -1.25 10.37 -42.20
CA THR A 29 -2.22 9.29 -42.45
C THR A 29 -1.93 8.02 -41.65
N PHE A 30 -0.70 7.85 -41.16
CA PHE A 30 -0.30 6.72 -40.32
C PHE A 30 -0.40 7.06 -38.83
N ASP A 31 0.19 8.18 -38.42
CA ASP A 31 0.25 8.61 -37.02
C ASP A 31 0.21 10.15 -36.96
N SER A 32 -0.87 10.71 -36.42
CA SER A 32 -1.06 12.16 -36.29
C SER A 32 -0.24 12.78 -35.17
N ASP A 33 0.03 12.04 -34.11
CA ASP A 33 0.53 12.60 -32.86
C ASP A 33 2.06 12.75 -32.88
N GLN A 34 2.74 11.92 -33.66
CA GLN A 34 4.19 12.01 -33.87
C GLN A 34 4.59 12.41 -35.30
N ALA A 35 3.64 12.81 -36.15
CA ALA A 35 3.88 13.16 -37.54
C ALA A 35 4.98 14.20 -37.72
N ASP A 36 4.97 15.26 -36.91
CA ASP A 36 5.95 16.35 -37.00
C ASP A 36 7.38 15.85 -36.70
N LYS A 37 7.52 15.01 -35.67
CA LYS A 37 8.83 14.48 -35.25
C LYS A 37 9.35 13.44 -36.23
N ILE A 38 8.50 12.53 -36.67
CA ILE A 38 8.85 11.50 -37.65
C ILE A 38 9.25 12.16 -38.96
N THR A 39 8.48 13.14 -39.44
CA THR A 39 8.81 13.88 -40.66
C THR A 39 10.12 14.64 -40.51
N GLY A 40 10.36 15.26 -39.36
CA GLY A 40 11.63 15.91 -39.03
C GLY A 40 12.83 14.96 -39.13
N MET A 41 12.72 13.77 -38.50
CA MET A 41 13.77 12.74 -38.56
C MET A 41 14.00 12.22 -39.97
N LEU A 42 12.94 12.03 -40.76
CA LEU A 42 13.08 11.57 -42.15
C LEU A 42 13.71 12.65 -43.04
N LEU A 43 13.44 13.94 -42.78
CA LEU A 43 14.00 15.06 -43.54
C LEU A 43 15.53 15.22 -43.38
N GLU A 44 16.11 14.59 -42.36
CA GLU A 44 17.56 14.47 -42.21
C GLU A 44 18.21 13.57 -43.28
N MET A 45 17.42 12.75 -43.98
CA MET A 45 17.90 11.92 -45.10
C MET A 45 18.24 12.73 -46.35
N ASP A 46 18.99 12.13 -47.27
CA ASP A 46 19.30 12.74 -48.56
C ASP A 46 18.04 12.87 -49.44
N LEU A 47 18.00 13.93 -50.27
CA LEU A 47 16.86 14.21 -51.17
C LEU A 47 16.51 12.99 -52.05
N LYS A 48 17.51 12.22 -52.48
CA LYS A 48 17.32 11.03 -53.32
C LYS A 48 16.57 9.92 -52.58
N ASP A 49 16.86 9.75 -51.29
CA ASP A 49 16.23 8.72 -50.48
C ASP A 49 14.80 9.14 -50.11
N LEU A 50 14.60 10.42 -49.82
CA LEU A 50 13.28 11.01 -49.61
C LEU A 50 12.36 10.84 -50.82
N GLU A 51 12.86 11.06 -52.04
CA GLU A 51 12.07 10.81 -53.25
C GLU A 51 11.65 9.34 -53.43
N ILE A 52 12.52 8.40 -53.03
CA ILE A 52 12.22 6.97 -53.10
C ILE A 52 11.13 6.61 -52.08
N ILE A 53 11.26 7.16 -50.87
CA ILE A 53 10.34 6.95 -49.76
C ILE A 53 8.95 7.51 -50.08
N VAL A 54 8.85 8.74 -50.56
CA VAL A 54 7.57 9.37 -50.94
C VAL A 54 6.89 8.62 -52.11
N LYS A 55 7.66 8.06 -53.05
CA LYS A 55 7.12 7.28 -54.18
C LYS A 55 6.75 5.83 -53.82
N ASN A 56 7.24 5.31 -52.70
CA ASN A 56 7.04 3.92 -52.31
C ASN A 56 6.48 3.81 -50.89
N GLN A 57 5.17 3.56 -50.81
CA GLN A 57 4.44 3.44 -49.55
C GLN A 57 5.05 2.43 -48.58
N THR A 58 5.56 1.29 -49.08
CA THR A 58 6.18 0.26 -48.22
C THR A 58 7.51 0.74 -47.62
N ALA A 59 8.30 1.48 -48.39
CA ALA A 59 9.56 2.06 -47.90
C ALA A 59 9.28 3.19 -46.89
N LEU A 60 8.22 3.97 -47.11
CA LEU A 60 7.74 4.96 -46.16
C LEU A 60 7.30 4.33 -44.85
N GLU A 61 6.46 3.32 -44.90
CA GLU A 61 5.97 2.63 -43.70
C GLU A 61 7.12 1.99 -42.90
N GLU A 62 8.09 1.36 -43.57
CA GLU A 62 9.29 0.83 -42.92
C GLU A 62 10.09 1.94 -42.22
N LYS A 63 10.28 3.07 -42.89
CA LYS A 63 11.03 4.22 -42.35
C LYS A 63 10.28 4.97 -41.25
N VAL A 64 8.95 5.04 -41.33
CA VAL A 64 8.08 5.57 -40.27
C VAL A 64 8.14 4.66 -39.05
N ASN A 65 8.07 3.34 -39.21
CA ASN A 65 8.23 2.40 -38.10
C ASN A 65 9.64 2.43 -37.49
N GLU A 66 10.68 2.58 -38.32
CA GLU A 66 12.06 2.77 -37.86
C GLU A 66 12.19 4.07 -37.06
N ALA A 67 11.62 5.17 -37.56
CA ALA A 67 11.60 6.46 -36.86
C ALA A 67 10.77 6.40 -35.56
N LEU A 68 9.64 5.69 -35.55
CA LEU A 68 8.80 5.50 -34.37
C LEU A 68 9.51 4.64 -33.32
N THR A 69 10.19 3.57 -33.76
CA THR A 69 11.04 2.75 -32.89
C THR A 69 12.23 3.55 -32.36
N ALA A 70 12.82 4.41 -33.20
CA ALA A 70 13.92 5.27 -32.82
C ALA A 70 13.47 6.40 -31.89
N LEU A 71 12.27 6.96 -32.04
CA LEU A 71 11.67 7.90 -31.09
C LEU A 71 11.42 7.19 -29.76
N ASN A 72 10.81 6.00 -29.80
CA ASN A 72 10.56 5.19 -28.61
C ASN A 72 11.86 4.75 -27.91
N GLY A 73 12.94 4.56 -28.68
CA GLY A 73 14.30 4.27 -28.18
C GLY A 73 15.13 5.50 -27.80
N GLN A 74 14.84 6.69 -28.35
CA GLN A 74 15.53 7.94 -28.06
C GLN A 74 15.05 8.62 -26.77
N PHE A 75 13.91 8.21 -26.21
CA PHE A 75 13.56 8.49 -24.81
C PHE A 75 14.65 8.02 -23.81
N SER A 76 15.63 7.23 -24.23
CA SER A 76 16.75 6.80 -23.39
C SER A 76 18.07 7.53 -23.62
N LYS A 77 18.26 8.43 -24.62
CA LYS A 77 19.64 8.89 -24.91
C LYS A 77 19.90 10.21 -25.67
N ALA A 78 19.02 11.22 -25.70
CA ALA A 78 19.47 12.55 -26.17
C ALA A 78 18.71 13.72 -25.55
N GLU A 79 19.36 14.33 -24.57
CA GLU A 79 19.43 15.78 -24.30
C GLU A 79 18.17 16.46 -23.73
N THR A 80 18.04 16.52 -22.40
CA THR A 80 18.66 17.58 -21.56
C THR A 80 18.20 18.98 -21.96
N THR A 81 17.00 19.41 -21.52
CA THR A 81 16.68 20.82 -21.13
C THR A 81 15.24 21.06 -20.64
N THR A 82 14.39 20.03 -20.52
CA THR A 82 13.04 20.17 -19.94
C THR A 82 12.75 19.07 -18.91
N SER A 83 13.69 18.82 -18.01
CA SER A 83 13.52 17.87 -16.90
C SER A 83 12.50 18.40 -15.90
N SER A 84 11.26 17.89 -15.96
CA SER A 84 10.32 17.75 -14.82
C SER A 84 9.01 17.06 -15.23
N VAL A 85 8.56 17.15 -16.49
CA VAL A 85 7.20 16.73 -16.87
C VAL A 85 7.12 15.28 -17.35
N ASP A 86 8.04 14.83 -18.22
CA ASP A 86 8.00 13.47 -18.81
C ASP A 86 8.22 12.34 -17.79
N GLU A 87 9.19 12.51 -16.87
CA GLU A 87 9.43 11.50 -15.82
C GLU A 87 8.23 11.32 -14.88
N GLN A 88 7.41 12.37 -14.75
CA GLN A 88 6.24 12.37 -13.88
C GLN A 88 5.05 11.66 -14.54
N GLU A 89 4.89 11.80 -15.86
CA GLU A 89 3.84 11.12 -16.63
C GLU A 89 4.11 9.60 -16.72
N ASP A 90 5.36 9.21 -16.96
CA ASP A 90 5.77 7.80 -16.93
C ASP A 90 5.56 7.18 -15.55
N LYS A 91 5.98 7.86 -14.47
CA LYS A 91 5.72 7.38 -13.11
C LYS A 91 4.24 7.26 -12.82
N THR A 92 3.41 8.17 -13.32
CA THR A 92 1.96 8.11 -13.11
C THR A 92 1.36 6.87 -13.78
N LEU A 93 1.74 6.59 -15.03
CA LEU A 93 1.28 5.41 -15.75
C LEU A 93 1.73 4.09 -15.08
N HIS A 94 3.02 4.02 -14.69
CA HIS A 94 3.53 2.86 -13.96
C HIS A 94 2.85 2.71 -12.60
N GLY A 95 2.50 3.83 -11.96
CA GLY A 95 1.77 3.87 -10.69
C GLY A 95 0.39 3.25 -10.78
N GLU A 96 -0.38 3.59 -11.82
CA GLU A 96 -1.69 2.97 -12.05
C GLU A 96 -1.56 1.46 -12.29
N GLN A 97 -0.59 1.03 -13.09
CA GLN A 97 -0.37 -0.41 -13.33
C GLN A 97 0.06 -1.15 -12.06
N LEU A 98 0.96 -0.58 -11.28
CA LEU A 98 1.39 -1.11 -9.99
C LEU A 98 0.20 -1.19 -9.02
N TYR A 99 -0.64 -0.16 -8.97
CA TYR A 99 -1.80 -0.11 -8.10
C TYR A 99 -2.73 -1.30 -8.32
N TYR A 100 -3.10 -1.59 -9.57
CA TYR A 100 -3.96 -2.74 -9.86
C TYR A 100 -3.33 -4.06 -9.42
N LEU A 101 -2.04 -4.28 -9.69
CA LEU A 101 -1.33 -5.51 -9.31
C LEU A 101 -1.19 -5.65 -7.79
N ILE A 102 -0.86 -4.56 -7.10
CA ILE A 102 -0.67 -4.54 -5.65
C ILE A 102 -2.02 -4.66 -4.95
N SER A 103 -3.10 -4.09 -5.49
CA SER A 103 -4.45 -4.18 -4.92
C SER A 103 -4.98 -5.62 -4.85
N GLU A 104 -4.49 -6.50 -5.74
CA GLU A 104 -4.81 -7.91 -5.72
C GLU A 104 -4.13 -8.64 -4.53
N TRP A 105 -2.99 -8.14 -4.05
CA TRP A 105 -2.20 -8.77 -2.98
C TRP A 105 -2.35 -8.09 -1.62
N PHE A 106 -2.46 -6.76 -1.59
CA PHE A 106 -2.42 -5.91 -0.41
C PHE A 106 -3.48 -4.79 -0.49
N PRO A 107 -4.79 -5.12 -0.43
CA PRO A 107 -5.87 -4.15 -0.61
C PRO A 107 -5.88 -3.02 0.43
N ASP A 108 -5.48 -3.29 1.67
CA ASP A 108 -5.52 -2.31 2.77
C ASP A 108 -4.38 -1.27 2.71
N ASP A 109 -3.23 -1.64 2.13
CA ASP A 109 -2.04 -0.79 2.06
C ASP A 109 -1.63 -0.44 0.62
N THR A 110 -2.51 -0.67 -0.36
CA THR A 110 -2.19 -0.51 -1.79
C THR A 110 -1.64 0.87 -2.11
N ASP A 111 -2.30 1.94 -1.65
CA ASP A 111 -1.90 3.32 -1.92
C ASP A 111 -0.48 3.61 -1.40
N LYS A 112 -0.18 3.11 -0.19
CA LYS A 112 1.10 3.36 0.47
C LYS A 112 2.22 2.54 -0.16
N ILE A 113 1.97 1.26 -0.43
CA ILE A 113 2.93 0.36 -1.06
C ILE A 113 3.24 0.85 -2.48
N THR A 114 2.21 1.21 -3.25
CA THR A 114 2.36 1.79 -4.59
C THR A 114 3.15 3.09 -4.53
N GLY A 115 2.85 3.96 -3.56
CA GLY A 115 3.62 5.18 -3.30
C GLY A 115 5.11 4.93 -3.04
N MET A 116 5.42 3.98 -2.16
CA MET A 116 6.82 3.60 -1.86
C MET A 116 7.54 2.98 -3.06
N LEU A 117 6.85 2.19 -3.88
CA LEU A 117 7.43 1.61 -5.09
C LEU A 117 7.66 2.68 -6.15
N LEU A 118 6.78 3.68 -6.24
CA LEU A 118 6.94 4.83 -7.14
C LEU A 118 8.12 5.74 -6.81
N GLU A 119 8.69 5.61 -5.61
CA GLU A 119 9.96 6.25 -5.26
C GLU A 119 11.15 5.63 -6.01
N LEU A 120 11.01 4.42 -6.55
CA LEU A 120 12.03 3.77 -7.37
C LEU A 120 12.14 4.42 -8.76
N ASP A 121 13.29 4.17 -9.42
CA ASP A 121 13.53 4.63 -10.78
C ASP A 121 12.62 3.92 -11.79
N VAL A 122 12.20 4.64 -12.83
CA VAL A 122 11.30 4.13 -13.90
C VAL A 122 11.85 2.86 -14.55
N THR A 123 13.18 2.75 -14.71
CA THR A 123 13.83 1.56 -15.27
C THR A 123 13.69 0.33 -14.36
N THR A 124 13.80 0.54 -13.04
CA THR A 124 13.58 -0.51 -12.03
C THR A 124 12.12 -0.92 -12.00
N LEU A 125 11.19 0.05 -12.01
CA LEU A 125 9.76 -0.21 -12.07
C LEU A 125 9.37 -1.03 -13.32
N ASN A 126 9.93 -0.69 -14.48
CA ASN A 126 9.69 -1.43 -15.72
C ASN A 126 10.22 -2.88 -15.64
N SER A 127 11.36 -3.10 -14.99
CA SER A 127 11.87 -4.45 -14.73
C SER A 127 10.97 -5.23 -13.77
N LEU A 128 10.42 -4.58 -12.75
CA LEU A 128 9.48 -5.19 -11.81
C LEU A 128 8.12 -5.50 -12.45
N LEU A 129 7.60 -4.64 -13.34
CA LEU A 129 6.38 -4.92 -14.09
C LEU A 129 6.53 -6.10 -15.07
N LYS A 130 7.74 -6.39 -15.53
CA LYS A 130 8.05 -7.57 -16.36
C LYS A 130 8.16 -8.86 -15.56
N ASP A 131 8.36 -8.76 -14.24
CA ASP A 131 8.52 -9.90 -13.33
C ASP A 131 7.60 -9.77 -12.10
N PRO A 132 6.41 -10.40 -12.13
CA PRO A 132 5.44 -10.31 -11.05
C PRO A 132 5.93 -10.95 -9.74
N GLU A 133 6.85 -11.93 -9.76
CA GLU A 133 7.41 -12.50 -8.53
C GLU A 133 8.32 -11.50 -7.82
N ALA A 134 9.21 -10.85 -8.57
CA ALA A 134 10.08 -9.80 -8.04
C ALA A 134 9.30 -8.59 -7.52
N LEU A 135 8.21 -8.22 -8.22
CA LEU A 135 7.31 -7.16 -7.78
C LEU A 135 6.63 -7.52 -6.46
N LYS A 136 6.13 -8.75 -6.33
CA LYS A 136 5.49 -9.22 -5.10
C LYS A 136 6.45 -9.24 -3.92
N GLU A 137 7.69 -9.68 -4.11
CA GLU A 137 8.73 -9.65 -3.08
C GLU A 137 9.00 -8.22 -2.61
N LYS A 138 9.17 -7.29 -3.55
CA LYS A 138 9.36 -5.86 -3.25
C LYS A 138 8.16 -5.23 -2.57
N ALA A 139 6.93 -5.56 -2.99
CA ALA A 139 5.70 -5.09 -2.37
C ALA A 139 5.56 -5.61 -0.93
N THR A 140 5.93 -6.87 -0.69
CA THR A 140 5.95 -7.47 0.65
C THR A 140 6.97 -6.76 1.55
N HIS A 141 8.16 -6.45 1.02
CA HIS A 141 9.17 -5.69 1.74
C HIS A 141 8.68 -4.26 2.08
N ALA A 142 8.00 -3.60 1.14
CA ALA A 142 7.39 -2.30 1.39
C ALA A 142 6.27 -2.37 2.45
N ALA A 143 5.42 -3.42 2.42
CA ALA A 143 4.38 -3.65 3.43
C ALA A 143 4.99 -3.85 4.84
N ASN A 144 6.08 -4.59 4.95
CA ASN A 144 6.81 -4.76 6.21
C ASN A 144 7.39 -3.42 6.70
N ALA A 145 8.00 -2.64 5.81
CA ALA A 145 8.50 -1.31 6.13
C ALA A 145 7.39 -0.31 6.50
N LEU A 146 6.18 -0.45 5.93
CA LEU A 146 5.00 0.31 6.35
C LEU A 146 4.53 -0.07 7.74
N SER A 147 4.57 -1.35 8.08
CA SER A 147 4.30 -1.80 9.44
C SER A 147 5.30 -1.16 10.40
N GLU A 148 6.60 -1.16 10.07
CA GLU A 148 7.65 -0.50 10.87
C GLU A 148 7.51 1.03 10.93
N THR A 149 7.06 1.70 9.88
CA THR A 149 6.94 3.18 9.84
C THR A 149 5.63 3.70 10.42
N ASN A 150 4.53 2.96 10.35
CA ASN A 150 3.33 3.28 11.13
C ASN A 150 3.61 3.15 12.64
N ILE A 151 4.49 2.22 13.04
CA ILE A 151 5.01 2.13 14.42
C ILE A 151 5.87 3.38 14.77
N ASN A 152 6.64 3.92 13.83
CA ASN A 152 7.46 5.14 14.06
C ASN A 152 6.68 6.47 13.99
N LYS A 153 5.47 6.49 13.41
CA LYS A 153 4.60 7.68 13.40
C LYS A 153 3.67 7.73 14.62
N GLU A 154 3.42 6.56 15.20
CA GLU A 154 2.82 6.37 16.52
C GLU A 154 3.93 6.13 17.56
N ILE A 155 5.04 6.88 17.53
CA ILE A 155 5.91 6.94 18.71
C ILE A 155 5.11 7.72 19.76
N PRO A 156 4.70 7.11 20.88
CA PRO A 156 4.29 7.89 22.02
C PRO A 156 5.52 8.69 22.44
N HIS A 157 5.36 10.01 22.55
CA HIS A 157 6.38 10.97 22.99
C HIS A 157 7.12 10.60 24.31
N SER A 158 6.71 9.53 24.99
CA SER A 158 7.33 8.92 26.16
C SER A 158 8.62 8.14 25.86
N LEU A 159 8.74 7.43 24.73
CA LEU A 159 9.89 6.55 24.46
C LEU A 159 11.18 7.27 24.03
N ALA A 160 11.06 8.37 23.27
CA ALA A 160 12.22 9.19 22.89
C ALA A 160 12.86 9.88 24.11
N SER A 161 12.07 10.21 25.13
CA SER A 161 12.56 10.70 26.44
C SER A 161 13.23 9.57 27.24
N THR A 162 12.76 8.33 27.04
CA THR A 162 13.25 7.13 27.70
C THR A 162 14.63 6.70 27.19
N SER A 163 14.89 6.75 25.88
CA SER A 163 16.23 6.46 25.33
C SER A 163 17.30 7.43 25.86
N ASN A 164 16.96 8.70 26.07
CA ASN A 164 17.88 9.67 26.69
C ASN A 164 18.06 9.44 28.20
N SER A 165 16.99 9.08 28.92
CA SER A 165 17.06 8.80 30.36
C SER A 165 17.81 7.50 30.71
N ILE A 166 17.73 6.46 29.87
CA ILE A 166 18.49 5.21 30.04
C ILE A 166 19.98 5.43 29.72
N GLN A 167 20.29 6.27 28.72
CA GLN A 167 21.68 6.62 28.38
C GLN A 167 22.37 7.38 29.52
N GLU A 168 21.66 8.27 30.24
CA GLU A 168 22.18 8.95 31.45
C GLU A 168 22.36 8.01 32.65
N CYS A 169 21.54 6.96 32.79
CA CYS A 169 21.71 5.94 33.83
C CYS A 169 22.95 5.05 33.62
N ARG A 170 23.37 4.84 32.37
CA ARG A 170 24.48 3.95 32.01
C ARG A 170 25.85 4.50 32.45
N ASP A 171 26.01 5.81 32.53
CA ASP A 171 27.27 6.45 32.97
C ASP A 171 27.47 6.42 34.50
N ASN A 172 26.46 6.05 35.29
CA ASN A 172 26.52 6.10 36.75
C ASN A 172 26.76 4.74 37.45
N THR A 173 26.91 3.62 36.72
CA THR A 173 27.07 2.27 37.33
C THR A 173 26.03 2.01 38.44
N LEU A 174 24.75 2.25 38.14
CA LEU A 174 23.67 1.93 39.07
C LEU A 174 23.57 0.41 39.23
N SER A 175 23.36 -0.05 40.46
CA SER A 175 23.21 -1.48 40.75
C SER A 175 21.85 -1.98 40.23
N ASP A 176 21.72 -3.28 39.94
CA ASP A 176 20.47 -3.89 39.43
C ASP A 176 19.22 -3.49 40.26
N SER A 177 19.41 -3.21 41.56
CA SER A 177 18.35 -2.78 42.48
C SER A 177 17.79 -1.38 42.22
N GLU A 178 18.54 -0.51 41.54
CA GLU A 178 18.17 0.90 41.29
C GLU A 178 17.67 1.11 39.86
N MET A 179 18.13 0.29 38.91
CA MET A 179 17.69 0.34 37.52
C MET A 179 16.31 -0.32 37.31
N LYS A 180 16.03 -1.36 38.10
CA LYS A 180 14.78 -2.12 38.06
C LYS A 180 13.50 -1.26 38.21
N PRO A 181 13.35 -0.37 39.22
CA PRO A 181 12.15 0.47 39.33
C PRO A 181 12.00 1.50 38.19
N VAL A 182 13.10 1.99 37.63
CA VAL A 182 13.07 2.93 36.50
C VAL A 182 12.55 2.25 35.23
N LEU A 183 13.04 1.03 34.96
CA LEU A 183 12.53 0.21 33.86
C LEU A 183 11.06 -0.20 34.10
N ALA A 184 10.67 -0.45 35.35
CA ALA A 184 9.29 -0.77 35.72
C ALA A 184 8.32 0.34 35.33
N GLU A 185 8.62 1.59 35.69
CA GLU A 185 7.78 2.75 35.39
C GLU A 185 7.71 3.01 33.88
N GLN A 186 8.84 2.86 33.18
CA GLN A 186 8.88 3.01 31.73
C GLN A 186 8.05 1.94 31.02
N LEU A 187 8.22 0.67 31.40
CA LEU A 187 7.44 -0.45 30.87
C LEU A 187 5.96 -0.30 31.23
N TYR A 188 5.64 0.14 32.45
CA TYR A 188 4.26 0.39 32.84
C TYR A 188 3.58 1.40 31.94
N ASN A 189 4.23 2.53 31.65
CA ASN A 189 3.65 3.55 30.77
C ASN A 189 3.44 3.03 29.33
N ILE A 190 4.42 2.28 28.80
CA ILE A 190 4.32 1.66 27.46
C ILE A 190 3.18 0.62 27.43
N ILE A 191 3.09 -0.21 28.47
CA ILE A 191 2.08 -1.27 28.55
C ILE A 191 0.70 -0.70 28.86
N GLU A 192 0.58 0.37 29.63
CA GLU A 192 -0.70 1.05 29.89
C GLU A 192 -1.26 1.67 28.63
N GLU A 193 -0.39 2.17 27.76
CA GLU A 193 -0.77 2.68 26.45
C GLU A 193 -1.25 1.58 25.51
N TRP A 194 -0.62 0.40 25.52
CA TRP A 194 -1.03 -0.72 24.65
C TRP A 194 -2.15 -1.60 25.22
N TYR A 195 -2.19 -1.75 26.53
CA TYR A 195 -3.07 -2.65 27.27
C TYR A 195 -3.63 -1.94 28.52
N PRO A 196 -4.53 -0.96 28.33
CA PRO A 196 -5.13 -0.21 29.43
C PRO A 196 -5.81 -1.16 30.42
N GLY A 197 -5.49 -1.02 31.71
CA GLY A 197 -6.02 -1.86 32.79
C GLY A 197 -5.32 -3.21 33.00
N LYS A 198 -4.36 -3.61 32.16
CA LYS A 198 -3.52 -4.82 32.36
C LYS A 198 -2.05 -4.49 32.61
N ALA A 199 -1.67 -3.22 32.59
CA ALA A 199 -0.31 -2.74 32.78
C ALA A 199 0.32 -3.21 34.09
N GLU A 200 -0.40 -3.11 35.22
CA GLU A 200 0.15 -3.52 36.51
C GLU A 200 0.51 -5.01 36.54
N GLN A 201 -0.36 -5.86 35.99
CA GLN A 201 -0.17 -7.30 35.97
C GLN A 201 0.97 -7.71 35.01
N LEU A 202 0.98 -7.12 33.81
CA LEU A 202 1.97 -7.42 32.79
C LEU A 202 3.35 -6.89 33.16
N THR A 203 3.44 -5.65 33.66
CA THR A 203 4.69 -5.09 34.18
C THR A 203 5.18 -5.91 35.37
N GLY A 204 4.30 -6.35 36.28
CA GLY A 204 4.66 -7.22 37.39
C GLY A 204 5.27 -8.55 36.95
N MET A 205 4.68 -9.21 35.94
CA MET A 205 5.23 -10.45 35.38
C MET A 205 6.55 -10.22 34.64
N LEU A 206 6.70 -9.06 34.01
CA LEU A 206 7.92 -8.69 33.31
C LEU A 206 9.05 -8.35 34.30
N MET A 207 8.72 -7.79 35.46
CA MET A 207 9.68 -7.48 36.54
C MET A 207 10.38 -8.73 37.12
N ASP A 208 9.86 -9.92 36.91
CA ASP A 208 10.53 -11.16 37.31
C ASP A 208 11.69 -11.55 36.37
N VAL A 209 11.84 -10.84 35.24
CA VAL A 209 12.92 -10.98 34.26
C VAL A 209 14.17 -10.19 34.70
N ASP A 210 15.35 -10.59 34.23
CA ASP A 210 16.61 -9.89 34.50
C ASP A 210 16.67 -8.50 33.85
N CYS A 211 17.38 -7.57 34.50
CA CYS A 211 17.46 -6.17 34.06
C CYS A 211 18.04 -6.01 32.64
N ALA A 212 19.01 -6.83 32.25
CA ALA A 212 19.60 -6.79 30.90
C ALA A 212 18.58 -7.15 29.80
N THR A 213 17.73 -8.15 30.07
CA THR A 213 16.63 -8.50 29.20
C THR A 213 15.56 -7.41 29.22
N LEU A 214 15.23 -6.81 30.37
CA LEU A 214 14.30 -5.68 30.46
C LEU A 214 14.75 -4.46 29.66
N GLU A 215 16.04 -4.11 29.69
CA GLU A 215 16.61 -3.05 28.85
C GLU A 215 16.43 -3.36 27.35
N THR A 216 16.72 -4.60 26.97
CA THR A 216 16.56 -5.05 25.59
C THR A 216 15.10 -4.98 25.15
N LEU A 217 14.17 -5.27 26.06
CA LEU A 217 12.73 -5.20 25.82
C LEU A 217 12.22 -3.77 25.71
N VAL A 218 12.72 -2.83 26.53
CA VAL A 218 12.39 -1.40 26.39
C VAL A 218 12.93 -0.83 25.08
N LEU A 219 14.07 -1.33 24.61
CA LEU A 219 14.68 -0.93 23.34
C LEU A 219 14.09 -1.65 22.12
N ASN A 220 13.36 -2.75 22.33
CA ASN A 220 12.80 -3.59 21.26
C ASN A 220 11.33 -3.90 21.54
N GLU A 221 10.46 -3.03 21.03
CA GLU A 221 9.00 -3.14 21.12
C GLU A 221 8.45 -4.47 20.60
N GLN A 222 9.01 -5.04 19.52
CA GLN A 222 8.52 -6.31 19.00
C GLN A 222 8.76 -7.47 19.98
N MET A 223 9.95 -7.51 20.59
CA MET A 223 10.25 -8.50 21.63
C MET A 223 9.41 -8.27 22.89
N LEU A 224 9.16 -7.01 23.24
CA LEU A 224 8.29 -6.65 24.35
C LEU A 224 6.86 -7.11 24.07
N LYS A 225 6.31 -6.82 22.90
CA LYS A 225 4.97 -7.22 22.49
C LYS A 225 4.82 -8.73 22.45
N GLU A 226 5.76 -9.47 21.85
CA GLU A 226 5.75 -10.94 21.85
C GLU A 226 5.79 -11.53 23.27
N LYS A 227 6.60 -10.94 24.16
CA LYS A 227 6.66 -11.32 25.57
C LYS A 227 5.37 -11.00 26.32
N LEU A 228 4.76 -9.85 26.04
CA LEU A 228 3.50 -9.43 26.64
C LEU A 228 2.35 -10.32 26.15
N GLU A 229 2.29 -10.64 24.85
CA GLU A 229 1.33 -11.58 24.27
C GLU A 229 1.50 -12.98 24.84
N GLY A 230 2.74 -13.46 25.00
CA GLY A 230 3.03 -14.72 25.67
C GLY A 230 2.63 -14.73 27.15
N ALA A 231 2.84 -13.61 27.85
CA ALA A 231 2.38 -13.43 29.23
C ALA A 231 0.84 -13.36 29.30
N LEU A 232 0.21 -12.70 28.34
CA LEU A 232 -1.24 -12.62 28.20
C LEU A 232 -1.83 -14.02 27.98
N ASP A 233 -1.28 -14.80 27.04
CA ASP A 233 -1.69 -16.18 26.77
C ASP A 233 -1.50 -17.09 27.98
N ALA A 234 -0.42 -16.90 28.75
CA ALA A 234 -0.20 -17.59 30.02
C ALA A 234 -1.24 -17.22 31.09
N VAL A 235 -1.68 -15.95 31.13
CA VAL A 235 -2.78 -15.48 32.00
C VAL A 235 -4.13 -16.06 31.55
N TYR A 236 -4.40 -16.16 30.24
CA TYR A 236 -5.60 -16.81 29.72
C TYR A 236 -5.63 -18.32 30.02
N LYS A 237 -4.48 -18.99 30.00
CA LYS A 237 -4.36 -20.41 30.36
C LYS A 237 -4.52 -20.68 31.85
N THR A 238 -4.06 -19.79 32.73
CA THR A 238 -4.23 -19.96 34.18
C THR A 238 -5.67 -19.69 34.64
N ALA A 239 -6.46 -18.94 33.87
CA ALA A 239 -7.88 -18.69 34.14
C ALA A 239 -8.80 -19.91 33.93
N GLN A 240 -8.33 -21.01 33.33
CA GLN A 240 -9.14 -22.23 33.14
C GLN A 240 -8.99 -23.29 34.26
N THR A 241 -8.21 -23.05 35.31
CA THR A 241 -8.11 -23.99 36.44
C THR A 241 -8.61 -23.39 37.77
N VAL A 242 -9.85 -23.81 38.11
CA VAL A 242 -10.58 -23.83 39.40
C VAL A 242 -11.21 -22.52 39.93
N PRO A 243 -12.30 -22.59 40.74
CA PRO A 243 -13.57 -21.88 40.52
C PRO A 243 -13.81 -20.78 41.57
N ASP A 244 -14.92 -20.06 41.41
CA ASP A 244 -15.48 -19.16 42.43
C ASP A 244 -14.60 -17.96 42.82
N ARG A 245 -14.80 -16.83 42.12
CA ARG A 245 -15.53 -15.67 42.69
C ARG A 245 -15.42 -14.45 41.78
N GLU A 246 -16.61 -13.89 41.52
CA GLU A 246 -16.90 -12.46 41.37
C GLU A 246 -15.97 -11.62 40.48
N SER A 247 -16.45 -11.44 39.25
CA SER A 247 -16.62 -10.15 38.58
C SER A 247 -15.39 -9.24 38.44
N THR A 248 -14.82 -9.23 37.23
CA THR A 248 -14.73 -8.01 36.41
C THR A 248 -14.53 -8.38 34.93
N LYS A 249 -15.59 -8.14 34.14
CA LYS A 249 -15.67 -8.23 32.67
C LYS A 249 -14.58 -7.35 32.05
N HIS A 250 -13.78 -7.87 31.12
CA HIS A 250 -13.30 -7.14 29.92
C HIS A 250 -12.81 -8.16 28.89
N HIS A 251 -13.73 -8.59 28.02
CA HIS A 251 -13.45 -9.25 26.75
C HIS A 251 -12.83 -8.23 25.80
N SER A 252 -11.72 -8.59 25.18
CA SER A 252 -11.26 -8.05 23.92
C SER A 252 -12.08 -8.72 22.81
N GLU A 253 -13.18 -8.09 22.44
CA GLU A 253 -13.97 -8.44 21.25
C GLU A 253 -14.15 -7.14 20.48
N GLU A 254 -14.00 -7.17 19.15
CA GLU A 254 -14.42 -6.06 18.29
C GLU A 254 -15.87 -5.74 18.65
N GLU A 255 -16.08 -4.64 19.39
CA GLU A 255 -17.38 -4.28 19.93
C GLU A 255 -18.23 -3.75 18.77
N PHE A 256 -18.80 -4.64 17.96
CA PHE A 256 -19.73 -4.25 16.92
C PHE A 256 -20.90 -3.54 17.60
N THR A 257 -21.21 -2.35 17.10
CA THR A 257 -22.37 -1.62 17.60
C THR A 257 -23.63 -2.42 17.28
N LYS A 258 -24.66 -2.30 18.14
CA LYS A 258 -25.98 -2.92 17.88
C LYS A 258 -26.52 -2.56 16.50
N GLU A 259 -26.16 -1.38 15.99
CA GLU A 259 -26.52 -0.91 14.66
C GLU A 259 -25.86 -1.77 13.55
N GLU A 260 -24.56 -2.07 13.67
CA GLU A 260 -23.82 -2.89 12.70
C GLU A 260 -24.26 -4.35 12.73
N LEU A 261 -24.47 -4.90 13.92
CA LEU A 261 -25.04 -6.24 14.07
C LEU A 261 -26.48 -6.30 13.55
N GLY A 262 -27.26 -5.23 13.74
CA GLY A 262 -28.61 -5.08 13.22
C GLY A 262 -28.65 -5.15 11.70
N GLY A 263 -27.74 -4.45 11.02
CA GLY A 263 -27.62 -4.51 9.56
C GLY A 263 -27.30 -5.93 9.05
N LYS A 264 -26.31 -6.59 9.65
CA LYS A 264 -25.94 -7.98 9.30
C LYS A 264 -27.08 -8.97 9.57
N LEU A 265 -27.80 -8.76 10.66
CA LEU A 265 -28.94 -9.58 11.06
C LEU A 265 -30.12 -9.39 10.10
N TYR A 266 -30.43 -8.13 9.75
CA TYR A 266 -31.48 -7.78 8.80
C TYR A 266 -31.24 -8.43 7.43
N GLU A 267 -30.04 -8.28 6.87
CA GLU A 267 -29.68 -8.88 5.58
C GLU A 267 -29.92 -10.40 5.58
N LYS A 268 -29.53 -11.07 6.68
CA LYS A 268 -29.71 -12.51 6.84
C LYS A 268 -31.18 -12.93 6.96
N ILE A 269 -32.00 -12.11 7.61
CA ILE A 269 -33.43 -12.37 7.80
C ILE A 269 -34.18 -12.06 6.51
N GLU A 270 -33.85 -10.99 5.81
CA GLU A 270 -34.47 -10.57 4.55
C GLU A 270 -34.31 -11.62 3.46
N GLU A 271 -33.18 -12.33 3.42
CA GLU A 271 -32.97 -13.48 2.51
C GLU A 271 -34.00 -14.60 2.72
N SER A 272 -34.50 -14.78 3.94
CA SER A 272 -35.37 -15.92 4.32
C SER A 272 -36.83 -15.53 4.53
N HIS A 273 -37.10 -14.34 5.10
CA HIS A 273 -38.41 -13.85 5.51
C HIS A 273 -38.56 -12.34 5.22
N PRO A 274 -38.69 -11.94 3.94
CA PRO A 274 -38.70 -10.52 3.55
C PRO A 274 -39.92 -9.73 4.01
N GLU A 275 -41.06 -10.38 4.32
CA GLU A 275 -42.30 -9.69 4.70
C GLU A 275 -42.27 -9.14 6.14
N ASP A 276 -41.54 -9.80 7.05
CA ASP A 276 -41.46 -9.43 8.47
C ASP A 276 -40.02 -9.16 8.95
N ALA A 277 -39.07 -9.05 8.02
CA ALA A 277 -37.65 -8.86 8.32
C ALA A 277 -37.39 -7.68 9.26
N ASP A 278 -38.02 -6.53 9.04
CA ASP A 278 -37.91 -5.34 9.90
C ASP A 278 -38.34 -5.63 11.35
N LYS A 279 -39.46 -6.31 11.52
CA LYS A 279 -40.05 -6.57 12.85
C LYS A 279 -39.27 -7.64 13.59
N ILE A 280 -38.89 -8.71 12.89
CA ILE A 280 -38.10 -9.81 13.44
C ILE A 280 -36.72 -9.31 13.84
N THR A 281 -36.08 -8.50 13.00
CA THR A 281 -34.79 -7.86 13.31
C THR A 281 -34.93 -6.97 14.54
N GLY A 282 -35.99 -6.14 14.60
CA GLY A 282 -36.27 -5.31 15.77
C GLY A 282 -36.42 -6.12 17.06
N MET A 283 -37.16 -7.24 17.02
CA MET A 283 -37.34 -8.13 18.17
C MET A 283 -36.04 -8.84 18.59
N LEU A 284 -35.21 -9.24 17.63
CA LEU A 284 -33.93 -9.89 17.92
C LEU A 284 -32.87 -8.89 18.40
N LEU A 285 -32.94 -7.63 17.97
CA LEU A 285 -32.10 -6.52 18.45
C LEU A 285 -32.38 -6.13 19.92
N GLU A 286 -33.51 -6.54 20.49
CA GLU A 286 -33.79 -6.43 21.93
C GLU A 286 -32.91 -7.37 22.77
N MET A 287 -32.27 -8.38 22.16
CA MET A 287 -31.30 -9.25 22.82
C MET A 287 -29.96 -8.54 23.08
N THR A 288 -29.06 -9.18 23.84
CA THR A 288 -27.73 -8.62 24.07
C THR A 288 -26.86 -8.75 22.83
N VAL A 289 -25.84 -7.89 22.71
CA VAL A 289 -24.89 -7.89 21.59
C VAL A 289 -24.22 -9.25 21.46
N GLU A 290 -23.84 -9.84 22.59
CA GLU A 290 -23.20 -11.15 22.67
C GLU A 290 -24.11 -12.29 22.13
N ASP A 291 -25.41 -12.22 22.43
CA ASP A 291 -26.37 -13.19 21.91
C ASP A 291 -26.55 -13.04 20.40
N ILE A 292 -26.63 -11.81 19.88
CA ILE A 292 -26.79 -11.53 18.44
C ILE A 292 -25.58 -12.01 17.66
N GLU A 293 -24.36 -11.77 18.15
CA GLU A 293 -23.14 -12.29 17.52
C GLU A 293 -23.11 -13.82 17.48
N ARG A 294 -23.54 -14.46 18.57
CA ARG A 294 -23.63 -15.93 18.61
C ARG A 294 -24.63 -16.44 17.58
N LEU A 295 -25.77 -15.77 17.42
CA LEU A 295 -26.77 -16.12 16.40
C LEU A 295 -26.21 -15.94 14.99
N LEU A 296 -25.47 -14.87 14.72
CA LEU A 296 -24.81 -14.65 13.42
C LEU A 296 -23.74 -15.71 13.11
N LYS A 297 -23.05 -16.22 14.13
CA LYS A 297 -22.08 -17.33 14.00
C LYS A 297 -22.76 -18.70 13.82
N ASN A 298 -24.03 -18.85 14.22
CA ASN A 298 -24.76 -20.12 14.18
C ASN A 298 -26.10 -19.99 13.42
N PRO A 299 -26.12 -20.30 12.11
CA PRO A 299 -27.29 -20.10 11.27
C PRO A 299 -28.51 -20.93 11.69
N GLN A 300 -28.32 -22.09 12.33
CA GLN A 300 -29.43 -22.93 12.80
C GLN A 300 -30.15 -22.29 14.00
N GLU A 301 -29.38 -21.77 14.96
CA GLU A 301 -29.91 -21.12 16.16
C GLU A 301 -30.60 -19.79 15.81
N LEU A 302 -30.07 -19.08 14.81
CA LEU A 302 -30.70 -17.91 14.23
C LEU A 302 -32.05 -18.23 13.59
N GLN A 303 -32.15 -19.28 12.77
CA GLN A 303 -33.43 -19.68 12.18
C GLN A 303 -34.48 -20.09 13.22
N ASP A 304 -34.09 -20.81 14.28
CA ASP A 304 -35.00 -21.18 15.36
C ASP A 304 -35.56 -19.93 16.08
N LYS A 305 -34.71 -18.89 16.24
CA LYS A 305 -35.10 -17.61 16.83
C LYS A 305 -35.97 -16.75 15.92
N ILE A 306 -35.69 -16.76 14.61
CA ILE A 306 -36.53 -16.11 13.59
C ILE A 306 -37.94 -16.71 13.61
N GLN A 307 -38.06 -18.05 13.59
CA GLN A 307 -39.36 -18.72 13.67
C GLN A 307 -40.11 -18.43 14.98
N LEU A 308 -39.39 -18.32 16.10
CA LEU A 308 -39.99 -17.95 17.38
C LEU A 308 -40.53 -16.50 17.36
N ALA A 309 -39.80 -15.58 16.73
CA ALA A 309 -40.20 -14.19 16.56
C ALA A 309 -41.37 -14.05 15.58
N GLU A 310 -41.33 -14.76 14.45
CA GLU A 310 -42.41 -14.84 13.46
C GLU A 310 -43.71 -15.33 14.09
N LYS A 311 -43.65 -16.38 14.91
CA LYS A 311 -44.82 -16.88 15.66
C LYS A 311 -45.37 -15.90 16.71
N ALA A 312 -44.54 -14.97 17.19
CA ALA A 312 -44.97 -13.93 18.12
C ALA A 312 -45.58 -12.70 17.41
N LEU A 313 -45.40 -12.60 16.08
CA LEU A 313 -46.00 -11.58 15.22
C LEU A 313 -47.36 -11.99 14.64
N GLU A 314 -47.71 -13.29 14.72
CA GLU A 314 -49.00 -13.91 14.37
C GLU A 314 -50.08 -13.73 15.45
#